data_AF-A0A1T4XLT2-F1
#
_entry.id   AF-A0A1T4XLT2-F1
#
_cell.length_a   1.000
_cell.length_b   1.000
_cell.length_c   1.000
_cell.angle_alpha   90.00
_cell.angle_beta   90.00
_cell.angle_gamma   90.00
#
_symmetry.space_group_name_H-M   'P 1'
#
loop_
_entity.id
_entity.type
_entity.pdbx_description
1 polymer ?
#
loop_
_entity_poly.entity_id
_entity_poly.type
_entity_poly.pdbx_seq_one_letter_code
_entity_poly.pdbx_strand_id
1 'polypeptide(L)'
;MSRKVKSVRVPKELETIDLSGVIRECEAYLRDLESATLLKAQGNRDAAEALIKTRERDLGKRIGMMVYKARVEYGRSRGEKE
;
A
#
# COMPACT_ATOMS: atom_id res chain seq x y z
N MET A 1 -12.26 -8.69 -11.72
CA MET A 1 -12.98 -8.94 -10.45
C MET A 1 -13.97 -7.80 -10.24
N SER A 2 -15.21 -8.10 -9.86
CA SER A 2 -16.19 -7.07 -9.47
C SER A 2 -15.66 -6.30 -8.27
N ARG A 3 -15.72 -4.96 -8.30
CA ARG A 3 -15.29 -4.12 -7.18
C ARG A 3 -16.31 -4.27 -6.04
N LYS A 4 -16.03 -5.17 -5.08
CA LYS A 4 -16.80 -5.25 -3.85
C LYS A 4 -16.48 -4.04 -3.00
N VAL A 5 -17.46 -3.16 -2.81
CA VAL A 5 -17.34 -2.03 -1.89
C VAL A 5 -17.39 -2.56 -0.46
N LYS A 6 -16.41 -2.17 0.36
CA LYS A 6 -16.34 -2.50 1.78
C LYS A 6 -16.07 -1.23 2.57
N SER A 7 -16.84 -1.02 3.62
CA SER A 7 -16.64 0.09 4.55
C SER A 7 -15.67 -0.35 5.65
N VAL A 8 -14.69 0.50 5.94
CA VAL A 8 -13.71 0.27 7.00
C VAL A 8 -13.72 1.49 7.92
N ARG A 9 -13.65 1.26 9.24
CA ARG A 9 -13.47 2.37 10.18
C ARG A 9 -12.01 2.80 10.16
N VAL A 10 -11.80 4.10 9.97
CA VAL A 10 -10.48 4.73 10.02
C VAL A 10 -10.50 5.85 11.06
N PRO A 11 -9.33 6.19 11.66
CA PRO A 11 -9.20 7.41 12.46
C PRO A 11 -9.60 8.65 11.64
N LYS A 12 -10.11 9.68 12.32
CA LYS A 12 -10.61 10.90 11.68
C LYS A 12 -9.52 11.60 10.85
N GLU A 13 -8.28 11.52 11.31
CA GLU A 13 -7.10 12.07 10.65
C GLU A 13 -6.80 11.44 9.28
N LEU A 14 -7.39 10.28 9.01
CA LEU A 14 -7.21 9.51 7.78
C LEU A 14 -8.53 9.36 7.01
N GLU A 15 -9.54 10.19 7.29
CA GLU A 15 -10.85 10.07 6.64
C GLU A 15 -10.78 10.23 5.12
N THR A 16 -9.79 10.97 4.62
CA THR A 16 -9.55 11.20 3.18
C THR A 16 -8.55 10.22 2.56
N ILE A 17 -8.11 9.20 3.30
CA ILE A 17 -7.12 8.25 2.76
C ILE A 17 -7.67 7.48 1.55
N ASP A 18 -6.85 7.35 0.51
CA ASP A 18 -7.19 6.53 -0.66
C ASP A 18 -7.10 5.03 -0.33
N LEU A 19 -8.15 4.50 0.29
CA LEU A 19 -8.26 3.07 0.62
C LEU A 19 -8.19 2.18 -0.62
N SER A 20 -8.68 2.65 -1.77
CA SER A 20 -8.61 1.89 -3.02
C SER A 20 -7.17 1.78 -3.51
N GLY A 21 -6.41 2.87 -3.44
CA GLY A 21 -4.97 2.90 -3.71
C GLY A 21 -4.20 1.97 -2.78
N VAL A 22 -4.45 2.02 -1.47
CA VAL A 22 -3.82 1.14 -0.49
C VAL A 22 -4.07 -0.34 -0.82
N ILE A 23 -5.32 -0.71 -1.11
CA ILE A 23 -5.65 -2.10 -1.47
C ILE A 23 -4.92 -2.53 -2.75
N ARG A 24 -4.85 -1.67 -3.77
CA ARG A 24 -4.14 -1.98 -5.03
C ARG A 24 -2.65 -2.23 -4.81
N GLU A 25 -2.00 -1.44 -3.96
CA GLU A 25 -0.58 -1.64 -3.64
C GLU A 25 -0.36 -2.96 -2.89
N CYS A 26 -1.26 -3.31 -1.96
CA CYS A 26 -1.22 -4.62 -1.30
C CYS A 26 -1.47 -5.78 -2.28
N GLU A 27 -2.42 -5.65 -3.22
CA GLU A 27 -2.66 -6.64 -4.27
C GLU A 27 -1.45 -6.83 -5.18
N ALA A 28 -0.77 -5.73 -5.55
CA ALA A 28 0.46 -5.78 -6.33
C ALA A 28 1.56 -6.53 -5.56
N TYR A 29 1.73 -6.24 -4.28
CA TYR A 29 2.71 -6.91 -3.44
C TYR A 29 2.44 -8.42 -3.29
N LEU A 30 1.18 -8.83 -3.16
CA LEU A 30 0.82 -10.25 -3.13
C LEU A 30 1.24 -10.98 -4.43
N ARG A 31 1.09 -10.35 -5.59
CA ARG A 31 1.56 -10.90 -6.87
C ARG A 31 3.08 -10.96 -6.96
N ASP A 32 3.77 -9.98 -6.37
CA ASP A 32 5.24 -10.02 -6.28
C ASP A 32 5.71 -11.22 -5.42
N LEU A 33 4.99 -11.55 -4.33
CA LEU A 33 5.27 -12.74 -3.51
C LEU A 33 5.07 -14.06 -4.27
N GLU A 34 4.00 -14.14 -5.08
CA GLU A 34 3.78 -15.28 -5.98
C GLU A 34 4.94 -15.41 -6.98
N SER A 35 5.37 -14.30 -7.57
CA SER A 35 6.50 -14.24 -8.51
C SER A 35 7.82 -14.66 -7.86
N ALA A 36 8.09 -14.21 -6.63
CA ALA A 36 9.26 -14.61 -5.87
C ALA A 36 9.25 -16.11 -5.54
N THR A 37 8.07 -16.68 -5.26
CA THR A 37 7.91 -18.12 -5.04
C THR A 37 8.24 -18.92 -6.31
N LEU A 38 7.81 -18.45 -7.48
CA LEU A 38 8.17 -19.05 -8.77
C LEU A 38 9.68 -18.99 -9.04
N LEU A 39 10.31 -17.84 -8.80
CA LEU A 39 11.78 -17.69 -8.94
C LEU A 39 12.53 -18.66 -8.03
N LYS A 40 12.08 -18.81 -6.78
CA LYS A 40 12.65 -19.78 -5.83
C LYS A 40 12.50 -21.22 -6.31
N ALA A 41 11.34 -21.58 -6.89
CA ALA A 41 11.09 -22.90 -7.45
C ALA A 41 11.96 -23.21 -8.67
N GLN A 42 12.32 -22.19 -9.46
CA GLN A 42 13.24 -22.29 -10.60
C GLN A 42 14.73 -22.31 -10.19
N GLY A 43 15.03 -22.27 -8.88
CA GLY A 43 16.39 -22.27 -8.35
C GLY A 43 17.04 -20.88 -8.26
N ASN A 44 16.32 -19.81 -8.61
CA ASN A 44 16.84 -18.44 -8.58
C ASN A 44 16.50 -17.75 -7.23
N ARG A 45 17.17 -18.18 -6.16
CA ARG A 45 16.92 -17.68 -4.79
C ARG A 45 17.32 -16.22 -4.61
N ASP A 46 18.47 -15.82 -5.14
CA ASP A 46 18.98 -14.45 -4.98
C ASP A 46 18.06 -13.43 -5.66
N ALA A 47 17.53 -13.74 -6.85
CA ALA A 47 16.57 -12.87 -7.51
C ALA A 47 15.24 -12.81 -6.75
N ALA A 48 14.78 -13.91 -6.16
CA ALA A 48 13.58 -13.92 -5.33
C ALA A 48 13.72 -13.01 -4.10
N GLU A 49 14.85 -13.10 -3.40
CA GLU A 49 15.14 -12.25 -2.23
C GLU A 49 15.29 -10.77 -2.61
N ALA A 50 16.01 -10.49 -3.71
CA ALA A 50 16.17 -9.12 -4.21
C ALA A 50 14.82 -8.50 -4.62
N LEU A 51 13.94 -9.29 -5.24
CA LEU A 51 12.59 -8.87 -5.62
C LEU A 51 11.78 -8.48 -4.38
N ILE A 52 11.68 -9.38 -3.39
CA ILE A 52 10.90 -9.13 -2.16
C ILE A 52 11.41 -7.89 -1.44
N LYS A 53 12.72 -7.80 -1.19
CA LYS A 53 13.31 -6.69 -0.44
C LYS A 53 13.08 -5.33 -1.11
N THR A 54 13.14 -5.30 -2.44
CA THR A 54 12.85 -4.09 -3.21
C THR A 54 11.38 -3.70 -3.09
N ARG A 55 10.49 -4.69 -3.22
CA ARG A 55 9.03 -4.47 -3.18
C ARG A 55 8.51 -4.09 -1.81
N GLU A 56 9.03 -4.67 -0.73
CA GLU A 56 8.71 -4.26 0.65
C GLU A 56 9.02 -2.80 0.90
N ARG A 57 10.21 -2.37 0.46
CA ARG A 57 10.65 -0.97 0.61
C ARG A 57 9.75 -0.03 -0.16
N ASP A 58 9.39 -0.38 -1.39
CA ASP A 58 8.53 0.45 -2.24
C ASP A 58 7.10 0.49 -1.71
N LEU A 59 6.55 -0.64 -1.27
CA LEU A 59 5.23 -0.73 -0.65
C LEU A 59 5.14 0.20 0.57
N GLY A 60 6.11 0.10 1.48
CA GLY A 60 6.16 0.95 2.67
C GLY A 60 6.21 2.44 2.33
N LYS A 61 7.01 2.84 1.34
CA LYS A 61 7.07 4.23 0.86
C LYS A 61 5.73 4.71 0.29
N ARG A 62 5.08 3.89 -0.54
CA ARG A 62 3.81 4.25 -1.20
C ARG A 62 2.67 4.38 -0.20
N ILE A 63 2.52 3.39 0.69
CA ILE A 63 1.52 3.44 1.77
C ILE A 63 1.80 4.62 2.70
N GLY A 64 3.05 4.80 3.14
CA GLY A 64 3.44 5.92 3.99
C GLY A 64 3.12 7.28 3.36
N MET A 65 3.35 7.44 2.06
CA MET A 65 2.98 8.66 1.32
C MET A 65 1.46 8.89 1.28
N MET A 66 0.65 7.84 1.11
CA MET A 66 -0.81 7.96 1.14
C MET A 66 -1.32 8.39 2.54
N VAL A 67 -0.78 7.78 3.59
CA VAL A 67 -1.09 8.15 4.99
C VAL A 67 -0.67 9.60 5.26
N TYR A 68 0.53 9.99 4.84
CA TYR A 68 1.03 11.36 5.01
C TYR A 68 0.13 12.38 4.32
N LYS A 69 -0.26 12.12 3.06
CA LYS A 69 -1.16 13.01 2.31
C LYS A 69 -2.50 13.19 3.01
N ALA A 70 -3.13 12.10 3.46
CA ALA A 70 -4.38 12.17 4.21
C ALA A 70 -4.23 12.99 5.49
N ARG A 71 -3.11 12.80 6.22
CA ARG A 71 -2.84 13.54 7.45
C ARG A 71 -2.62 15.04 7.22
N VAL A 72 -1.94 15.41 6.13
CA VAL A 72 -1.72 16.81 5.71
C VAL A 72 -3.03 17.47 5.32
N GLU A 73 -3.88 16.76 4.57
CA GLU A 73 -5.20 17.24 4.17
C GLU A 73 -6.10 17.48 5.38
N TYR A 74 -6.12 16.56 6.35
CA TYR A 74 -6.81 16.76 7.62
C TYR A 74 -6.29 17.98 8.39
N GLY A 75 -4.98 18.24 8.35
CA GLY A 75 -4.39 19.45 8.95
C GLY A 75 -4.91 20.74 8.30
N ARG A 76 -5.01 20.76 6.96
CA ARG A 76 -5.55 21.90 6.21
C ARG A 76 -7.02 22.15 6.51
N SER A 77 -7.84 21.09 6.51
CA SER A 77 -9.28 21.20 6.80
C SER A 77 -9.60 21.57 8.25
N ARG A 78 -8.66 21.38 9.19
CA ARG A 78 -8.73 21.93 10.55
C ARG A 78 -8.32 23.41 10.61
N GLY A 79 -7.29 23.81 9.89
CA GLY A 79 -6.80 25.19 9.88
C GLY A 79 -7.75 26.18 9.18
N GLU A 80 -8.61 25.70 8.28
CA GLU A 80 -9.70 26.50 7.69
C GLU A 80 -10.94 26.65 8.59
N LYS A 81 -10.98 25.93 9.73
CA LYS A 81 -12.11 25.94 10.68
C LYS A 81 -11.85 26.76 11.95
N GLU A 82 -10.66 27.34 12.09
CA GLU A 82 -10.28 28.30 13.14
C GLU A 82 -10.18 29.71 12.53
#